data_AF-A0A8T4TMW7-F1
#
_entry.id   AF-A0A8T4TMW7-F1
#
_cell.length_a   1.000
_cell.length_b   1.000
_cell.length_c   1.000
_cell.angle_alpha   90.00
_cell.angle_beta   90.00
_cell.angle_gamma   90.00
#
_symmetry.space_group_name_H-M   'P 1'
#
loop_
_entity.id
_entity.type
_entity.pdbx_description
1 polymer ?
#
loop_
_entity_poly.entity_id
_entity_poly.type
_entity_poly.pdbx_seq_one_letter_code
_entity_poly.pdbx_strand_id
1 'polypeptide(L)' 'MLEVELKIRKWGNSFGVVLPNEIVKKNKLKEGSTIEIFIPEPKKVDFEKIFGTAHFKKSTQQLKDEMREGW' A
#
# COMPACT_ATOMS: atom_id res chain seq x y z
N MET A 1 14.52 0.81 14.62
CA MET A 1 14.42 0.49 13.18
C MET A 1 13.03 0.93 12.72
N LEU A 2 12.93 1.69 11.64
CA LEU A 2 11.66 2.24 11.14
C LEU A 2 11.30 1.50 9.86
N GLU A 3 10.25 0.69 9.92
CA GLU A 3 9.78 -0.12 8.80
C GLU A 3 8.54 0.55 8.18
N VAL A 4 8.57 0.78 6.87
CA VAL A 4 7.50 1.47 6.14
C VAL A 4 7.24 0.72 4.86
N GLU A 5 5.98 0.36 4.64
CA GLU A 5 5.55 -0.23 3.39
C GLU A 5 5.33 0.89 2.36
N LEU A 6 6.11 0.88 1.28
CA LEU A 6 6.06 1.89 0.22
C LEU A 6 5.97 1.22 -1.14
N LYS A 7 5.34 1.91 -2.08
CA LYS A 7 5.27 1.45 -3.47
C LYS A 7 6.41 2.05 -4.27
N ILE A 8 7.19 1.18 -4.91
CA ILE A 8 8.23 1.57 -5.86
C ILE A 8 7.58 2.18 -7.11
N ARG A 9 8.11 3.31 -7.58
CA ARG A 9 7.69 4.01 -8.80
C ARG A 9 8.88 4.20 -9.73
N LYS A 10 8.64 4.23 -11.05
CA LYS A 10 9.66 4.52 -12.05
C LYS A 10 9.79 6.03 -12.23
N TRP A 11 11.01 6.54 -12.14
CA TRP A 11 11.40 7.93 -12.40
C TRP A 11 12.48 7.95 -13.48
N GLY A 12 12.09 8.25 -14.73
CA GLY A 12 13.01 8.18 -15.86
C GLY A 12 13.61 6.77 -16.02
N ASN A 13 14.93 6.66 -15.90
CA ASN A 13 15.66 5.38 -15.97
C ASN A 13 15.94 4.75 -14.60
N SER A 14 15.36 5.28 -13.53
CA SER A 14 15.57 4.82 -12.16
C SER A 14 14.25 4.45 -11.49
N PHE A 15 14.34 3.73 -10.37
CA PHE A 15 13.20 3.45 -9.51
C PHE A 15 13.39 4.19 -8.19
N GLY A 16 12.31 4.76 -7.67
CA GLY A 16 12.29 5.52 -6.42
C GLY A 16 11.09 5.15 -5.56
N VAL A 17 11.18 5.50 -4.28
CA VAL A 17 10.08 5.42 -3.33
C VAL A 17 9.73 6.84 -2.86
N VAL A 18 8.44 7.12 -2.69
CA VAL A 18 8.00 8.40 -2.16
C VAL A 18 7.86 8.27 -0.65
N LEU A 19 8.63 9.05 0.10
CA LEU A 19 8.50 9.13 1.55
C LEU A 19 7.36 10.08 1.94
N PRO A 20 6.39 9.64 2.76
CA PRO A 20 5.38 10.54 3.31
C PRO A 20 6.00 11.69 4.10
N ASN A 21 5.44 12.89 3.98
CA ASN A 21 5.94 14.10 4.65
C ASN A 21 5.99 13.94 6.19
N GLU A 22 5.12 13.15 6.78
CA GLU A 22 5.11 12.87 8.22
C GLU A 22 6.40 12.19 8.68
N ILE A 23 6.89 11.23 7.88
CA ILE A 23 8.11 10.47 8.16
C ILE A 23 9.33 11.37 7.97
N VAL A 24 9.32 12.20 6.92
CA VAL A 24 10.38 13.18 6.65
C VAL A 24 10.54 14.14 7.82
N LYS A 25 9.43 14.72 8.31
CA LYS A 25 9.43 15.65 9.44
C LYS A 25 9.86 14.98 10.75
N LYS A 26 9.28 13.81 11.07
CA LYS A 26 9.58 13.08 12.32
C LYS A 26 11.06 12.70 12.44
N ASN A 27 11.67 12.30 11.32
CA ASN A 27 13.07 11.89 11.27
C ASN A 27 14.03 13.01 10.86
N LYS A 28 13.53 14.24 10.72
CA LYS A 28 14.31 15.44 10.32
C LYS A 28 15.13 15.22 9.05
N LEU A 29 14.59 14.43 8.12
CA LEU A 29 15.21 14.18 6.83
C LEU A 29 15.11 15.45 5.97
N LYS A 30 16.17 15.75 5.24
CA LYS A 30 16.24 16.87 4.29
C LYS A 30 16.51 16.35 2.89
N GLU A 31 16.13 17.12 1.88
CA GLU A 31 16.59 16.85 0.52
C GLU A 31 18.12 16.73 0.47
N GLY A 32 18.62 15.76 -0.29
CA GLY A 32 20.05 15.45 -0.38
C GLY A 32 20.61 14.58 0.75
N SER A 33 19.79 14.17 1.72
CA SER A 33 20.22 13.21 2.74
C SER A 33 20.34 11.81 2.15
N THR A 34 21.46 11.13 2.39
CA THR A 34 21.62 9.72 2.09
C THR A 34 20.98 8.88 3.18
N ILE A 35 20.21 7.87 2.80
CA ILE A 35 19.61 6.91 3.73
C ILE A 35 19.96 5.48 3.30
N GLU A 36 20.09 4.59 4.26
CA GLU A 36 20.20 3.16 4.01
C GLU A 36 18.80 2.55 4.02
N ILE A 37 18.48 1.77 2.99
CA ILE A 37 17.19 1.08 2.88
C ILE A 37 17.43 -0.43 2.90
N PHE A 38 16.72 -1.12 3.79
CA PHE A 38 16.66 -2.57 3.75
C PHE A 38 15.53 -2.98 2.82
N ILE A 39 15.85 -3.75 1.78
CA ILE A 39 14.87 -4.21 0.80
C ILE A 39 14.56 -5.68 1.13
N PRO A 40 13.42 -5.98 1.78
CA PRO A 40 13.00 -7.36 1.97
C PRO A 40 12.60 -7.99 0.62
N GLU A 41 12.52 -9.31 0.58
CA GLU A 41 12.03 -10.04 -0.60
C GLU A 41 10.67 -9.49 -1.06
N PRO A 42 10.40 -9.41 -2.38
CA PRO A 42 9.17 -8.84 -2.89
C PRO A 42 7.98 -9.63 -2.32
N LYS A 43 7.11 -8.94 -1.58
CA LYS A 43 5.82 -9.50 -1.17
C LYS A 43 5.04 -9.85 -2.44
N LYS A 44 4.98 -11.13 -2.77
CA LYS A 44 4.04 -11.66 -3.76
C LYS A 44 2.66 -11.47 -3.16
N VAL A 45 2.01 -10.36 -3.52
CA VAL A 45 0.59 -10.20 -3.26
C VAL A 45 -0.09 -11.15 -4.24
N ASP A 46 -0.35 -12.39 -3.79
CA ASP A 46 -1.19 -13.33 -4.52
C ASP A 46 -2.61 -12.72 -4.56
N PHE A 47 -2.87 -11.86 -5.53
CA PHE A 47 -4.22 -11.34 -5.80
C PHE A 47 -5.22 -12.50 -6.01
N GLU A 48 -4.72 -13.66 -6.46
CA GLU A 48 -5.47 -14.92 -6.57
C GLU A 48 -5.99 -15.43 -5.21
N LYS A 49 -5.31 -15.19 -4.08
CA LYS A 49 -5.80 -15.58 -2.75
C LYS A 49 -6.83 -14.59 -2.18
N ILE A 50 -6.76 -13.33 -2.58
CA ILE A 50 -7.69 -12.29 -2.12
C ILE A 50 -9.05 -12.43 -2.82
N PHE A 51 -9.07 -12.86 -4.09
CA PHE A 51 -10.29 -13.06 -4.88
C PHE A 51 -11.21 -14.22 -4.41
N GLY A 52 -10.76 -15.05 -3.46
CA GLY A 52 -11.57 -16.14 -2.88
C GLY A 52 -11.76 -16.09 -1.37
N THR A 53 -10.93 -15.32 -0.64
CA THR A 53 -10.99 -15.26 0.84
C THR A 53 -11.90 -14.14 1.36
N ALA A 54 -12.37 -13.25 0.47
CA ALA A 54 -13.51 -12.39 0.76
C ALA A 54 -14.79 -13.23 0.76
N HIS A 55 -14.91 -14.17 1.70
CA HIS A 55 -16.19 -14.64 2.18
C HIS A 55 -16.87 -13.44 2.83
N PHE A 56 -17.51 -12.60 2.01
CA PHE A 56 -18.51 -11.68 2.48
C PHE A 56 -19.51 -12.52 3.29
N LYS A 57 -19.56 -12.31 4.60
CA LYS A 57 -20.55 -12.94 5.50
C LYS A 57 -22.00 -12.60 5.13
N LYS A 58 -22.20 -11.79 4.08
CA LYS A 58 -23.48 -11.42 3.49
C LYS A 58 -23.51 -11.87 2.04
N SER A 59 -24.62 -12.49 1.65
CA SER A 59 -24.83 -12.91 0.27
C SER A 59 -24.78 -11.70 -0.68
N THR A 60 -24.37 -11.90 -1.93
CA THR A 60 -24.37 -10.87 -2.98
C THR A 60 -25.75 -10.21 -3.15
N GLN A 61 -26.83 -10.90 -2.76
CA GLN A 61 -28.19 -10.38 -2.70
C GLN A 61 -28.33 -9.26 -1.67
N GLN A 62 -27.86 -9.47 -0.43
CA GLN A 62 -27.99 -8.51 0.66
C GLN A 62 -27.22 -7.21 0.40
N LEU A 63 -26.06 -7.30 -0.25
CA LEU A 63 -25.30 -6.11 -0.66
C LEU A 63 -26.02 -5.31 -1.75
N LYS A 64 -26.74 -5.98 -2.66
CA LYS A 64 -27.54 -5.30 -3.70
C LYS A 64 -28.78 -4.63 -3.10
N ASP A 65 -29.42 -5.25 -2.12
CA ASP A 65 -30.58 -4.68 -1.44
C ASP A 65 -30.19 -3.45 -0.59
N GLU A 66 -29.09 -3.52 0.18
CA GLU A 66 -28.59 -2.36 0.94
C GLU A 66 -28.20 -1.17 0.03
N MET A 67 -27.64 -1.45 -1.16
CA MET A 67 -27.36 -0.39 -2.15
C MET A 67 -28.63 0.20 -2.79
N ARG A 68 -29.74 -0.54 -2.79
CA ARG A 68 -31.04 -0.10 -3.31
C ARG A 68 -31.82 0.73 -2.29
N GLU A 69 -31.65 0.44 -1.00
CA GLU A 69 -32.25 1.20 0.10
C GLU A 69 -31.54 2.54 0.36
N GLY A 70 -30.29 2.68 -0.09
CA GLY A 70 -29.50 3.92 0.04
C GLY A 70 -29.66 4.94 -1.09
N TRP A 71 -30.59 4.73 -2.03
CA TRP A 71 -30.93 5.65 -3.13
C TRP A 71 -32.34 6.21 -3.01
#